data_AF-A0A383UK82-F1
#
_entry.id   AF-A0A383UK82-F1
#
_cell.length_a   1.000
_cell.length_b   1.000
_cell.length_c   1.000
_cell.angle_alpha   90.00
_cell.angle_beta   90.00
_cell.angle_gamma   90.00
#
_symmetry.space_group_name_H-M   'P 1'
#
loop_
_entity.id
_entity.type
_entity.pdbx_description
1 polymer ?
#
loop_
_entity_poly.entity_id
_entity_poly.type
_entity_poly.pdbx_seq_one_letter_code
_entity_poly.pdbx_strand_id
1 'polypeptide(L)'
;MFEEIIVHLDTVTLFSLLLVISLLTAAFLTSTRVLTPTTPSSLRILFIWHLFDFFTHTILESSFLYVCFFTSLSFEPDVHDASLVNYFRGDPERLYGAAYGSSWANRLWMVYAQADRRWSGADSSIVSLELLNFIVGGLWHCTFAMASPGVIQ
;
A
#
# COMPACT_ATOMS: atom_id res chain seq x y z
N MET A 1 14.26 27.09 -7.85
CA MET A 1 13.89 26.62 -6.50
C MET A 1 12.94 25.41 -6.55
N PHE A 2 11.73 25.50 -7.10
CA PHE A 2 10.87 24.30 -7.28
C PHE A 2 11.47 23.27 -8.25
N GLU A 3 12.02 23.72 -9.37
CA GLU A 3 12.70 22.85 -10.37
C GLU A 3 13.91 22.10 -9.78
N GLU A 4 14.72 22.75 -8.92
CA GLU A 4 15.86 22.11 -8.25
C GLU A 4 15.46 21.05 -7.21
N ILE A 5 14.33 21.25 -6.52
CA ILE A 5 13.81 20.28 -5.56
C ILE A 5 13.34 19.02 -6.30
N ILE A 6 12.72 19.16 -7.48
CA ILE A 6 12.26 18.03 -8.31
C ILE A 6 13.44 17.26 -8.91
N VAL A 7 14.58 17.90 -9.18
CA VAL A 7 15.79 17.20 -9.67
C VAL A 7 16.38 16.23 -8.63
N HIS A 8 16.19 16.51 -7.34
CA HIS A 8 16.62 15.61 -6.25
C HIS A 8 15.52 14.70 -5.71
N LEU A 9 14.25 15.01 -5.92
CA LEU A 9 13.14 14.11 -5.60
C LEU A 9 12.84 13.17 -6.78
N ASP A 10 12.99 11.86 -6.56
CA ASP A 10 12.57 10.87 -7.55
C ASP A 10 11.10 11.07 -7.94
N THR A 11 10.81 10.97 -9.24
CA THR A 11 9.46 11.20 -9.80
C THR A 11 8.44 10.26 -9.15
N VAL A 12 8.86 9.03 -8.83
CA VAL A 12 8.03 8.04 -8.13
C VAL A 12 7.67 8.51 -6.73
N THR A 13 8.62 9.10 -5.99
CA THR A 13 8.38 9.66 -4.66
C THR A 13 7.34 10.78 -4.72
N LEU A 14 7.43 11.67 -5.71
CA LEU A 14 6.45 12.74 -5.89
C LEU A 14 5.05 12.19 -6.15
N PHE A 15 4.91 11.25 -7.09
CA PHE A 15 3.61 10.62 -7.38
C PHE A 15 3.07 9.81 -6.19
N SER A 16 3.94 9.15 -5.43
CA SER A 16 3.55 8.40 -4.22
C SER A 16 3.02 9.35 -3.14
N LEU A 17 3.67 10.50 -2.94
CA LEU A 17 3.21 11.53 -2.00
C LEU A 17 1.87 12.12 -2.45
N LEU A 18 1.72 12.44 -3.74
CA LEU A 18 0.47 12.94 -4.31
C LEU A 18 -0.68 11.94 -4.15
N LEU A 19 -0.40 10.64 -4.32
CA LEU A 19 -1.37 9.58 -4.10
C LEU A 19 -1.86 9.58 -2.63
N VAL A 20 -0.93 9.60 -1.66
CA VAL A 20 -1.27 9.64 -0.22
C VAL A 20 -2.11 10.88 0.12
N ILE A 21 -1.72 12.06 -0.37
CA ILE A 21 -2.48 13.30 -0.18
C ILE A 21 -3.87 13.19 -0.80
N SER A 22 -3.99 12.57 -1.98
CA SER A 22 -5.27 12.36 -2.66
C SER A 22 -6.20 11.45 -1.87
N LEU A 23 -5.68 10.35 -1.30
CA LEU A 23 -6.45 9.44 -0.45
C LEU A 23 -6.94 10.14 0.82
N LEU A 24 -6.09 10.91 1.49
CA LEU A 24 -6.48 11.68 2.67
C LEU A 24 -7.53 12.75 2.34
N THR A 25 -7.36 13.44 1.21
CA THR A 25 -8.33 14.43 0.74
C THR A 25 -9.68 13.78 0.42
N ALA A 26 -9.68 12.61 -0.21
CA ALA A 26 -10.88 11.84 -0.48
C ALA A 26 -11.59 11.42 0.81
N ALA A 27 -10.85 10.97 1.82
CA ALA A 27 -11.41 10.64 3.14
C ALA A 27 -12.04 11.87 3.82
N PHE A 28 -11.35 13.01 3.78
CA PHE A 28 -11.85 14.27 4.32
C PHE A 28 -13.13 14.73 3.60
N LEU A 29 -13.15 14.76 2.27
CA LEU A 29 -14.33 15.15 1.48
C LEU A 29 -15.50 14.18 1.67
N THR A 30 -15.22 12.91 1.89
CA THR A 30 -16.26 11.92 2.22
C THR A 30 -16.85 12.23 3.60
N SER A 31 -16.02 12.59 4.59
CA SER A 31 -16.50 12.97 5.92
C SER A 31 -17.43 14.18 5.91
N THR A 32 -17.22 15.16 5.01
CA THR A 32 -18.08 16.34 4.91
C THR A 32 -19.40 16.06 4.21
N ARG A 33 -19.47 15.01 3.39
CA ARG A 33 -20.69 14.59 2.68
C ARG A 33 -21.53 13.57 3.45
N VAL A 34 -20.88 12.71 4.23
CA VAL A 34 -21.54 11.55 4.86
C VAL A 34 -21.91 11.84 6.32
N LEU A 35 -21.10 12.61 7.05
CA LEU A 35 -21.34 12.86 8.47
C LEU A 35 -22.21 14.10 8.68
N THR A 36 -23.11 14.03 9.66
CA THR A 36 -23.91 15.19 10.06
C THR A 36 -23.02 16.35 10.54
N PRO A 37 -23.42 17.62 10.32
CA PRO A 37 -22.69 18.77 10.84
C PRO A 37 -22.58 18.81 12.37
N THR A 38 -23.48 18.13 13.08
CA THR A 38 -23.51 18.03 14.55
C THR A 38 -22.58 16.97 15.12
N THR A 39 -21.93 16.16 14.26
CA THR A 39 -21.00 15.12 14.70
C THR A 39 -19.82 15.73 15.47
N PRO A 40 -19.53 15.26 16.70
CA PRO A 40 -18.37 15.69 17.47
C PRO A 40 -17.04 15.56 16.69
N SER A 41 -16.14 16.53 16.87
CA SER A 41 -14.87 16.58 16.13
C SER A 41 -14.01 15.33 16.31
N SER A 42 -14.02 14.71 17.49
CA SER A 42 -13.30 13.46 17.76
C SER A 42 -13.78 12.31 16.88
N LEU A 43 -15.10 12.14 16.75
CA LEU A 43 -15.69 11.11 15.89
C LEU A 43 -15.44 11.38 14.41
N ARG A 44 -15.46 12.65 13.99
CA ARG A 44 -15.11 13.02 12.61
C ARG A 44 -13.65 12.70 12.29
N ILE A 45 -12.72 12.96 13.21
CA ILE A 45 -11.30 12.61 13.06
C ILE A 45 -11.14 11.09 12.96
N LEU A 46 -11.79 10.33 13.85
CA LEU A 46 -11.75 8.86 13.82
C LEU A 46 -12.32 8.30 12.51
N PHE A 47 -13.41 8.86 12.00
CA PHE A 47 -13.98 8.47 10.71
C PHE A 47 -13.00 8.70 9.56
N ILE A 48 -12.39 9.90 9.50
CA ILE A 48 -11.39 10.22 8.46
C ILE A 48 -10.19 9.27 8.57
N TRP A 49 -9.71 9.02 9.79
CA TRP A 49 -8.62 8.08 10.05
C TRP A 49 -8.93 6.69 9.51
N HIS A 50 -10.06 6.09 9.92
CA HIS A 50 -10.44 4.75 9.47
C HIS A 50 -10.71 4.67 7.96
N LEU A 51 -11.27 5.71 7.35
CA LEU A 51 -11.49 5.71 5.90
C LEU A 51 -10.17 5.86 5.13
N PHE A 52 -9.23 6.64 5.63
CA PHE A 52 -7.89 6.73 5.06
C PHE A 52 -7.09 5.42 5.23
N ASP A 53 -7.19 4.80 6.40
CA ASP A 53 -6.64 3.48 6.72
C ASP A 53 -7.18 2.40 5.76
N PHE A 54 -8.50 2.39 5.54
CA PHE A 54 -9.16 1.54 4.55
C PHE A 54 -8.56 1.70 3.14
N PHE A 55 -8.37 2.93 2.67
CA PHE A 55 -7.77 3.16 1.36
C PHE A 55 -6.33 2.68 1.28
N THR A 56 -5.55 2.85 2.36
CA THR A 56 -4.17 2.37 2.42
C THR A 56 -4.11 0.84 2.28
N HIS A 57 -4.89 0.10 3.08
CA HIS A 57 -4.92 -1.36 3.04
C HIS A 57 -5.47 -1.90 1.70
N THR A 58 -6.47 -1.25 1.12
CA THR A 58 -7.13 -1.75 -0.11
C THR A 58 -6.49 -1.29 -1.42
N ILE A 59 -5.79 -0.16 -1.45
CA ILE A 59 -5.16 0.36 -2.67
C ILE A 59 -3.65 0.13 -2.63
N LEU A 60 -2.98 0.61 -1.58
CA LEU A 60 -1.53 0.52 -1.49
C LEU A 60 -1.11 -0.92 -1.19
N GLU A 61 -1.47 -1.48 -0.04
CA GLU A 61 -1.03 -2.82 0.35
C GLU A 61 -1.52 -3.92 -0.61
N SER A 62 -2.72 -3.75 -1.17
CA SER A 62 -3.21 -4.65 -2.22
C SER A 62 -2.37 -4.58 -3.50
N SER A 63 -1.81 -3.41 -3.85
CA SER A 63 -0.87 -3.31 -4.97
C SER A 63 0.45 -4.03 -4.69
N PHE A 64 0.89 -4.08 -3.42
CA PHE A 64 2.04 -4.90 -3.01
C PHE A 64 1.75 -6.38 -3.22
N LEU A 65 0.62 -6.85 -2.69
CA LEU A 65 0.18 -8.24 -2.88
C LEU A 65 0.10 -8.59 -4.37
N TYR A 66 -0.47 -7.71 -5.19
CA TYR A 66 -0.53 -7.91 -6.64
C TYR A 66 0.86 -8.13 -7.26
N VAL A 67 1.85 -7.28 -6.95
CA VAL A 67 3.20 -7.48 -7.51
C VAL A 67 3.87 -8.74 -6.97
N CYS A 68 3.66 -9.12 -5.70
CA CYS A 68 4.16 -10.38 -5.16
C CYS A 68 3.58 -11.61 -5.89
N PHE A 69 2.29 -11.61 -6.20
CA PHE A 69 1.63 -12.76 -6.84
C PHE A 69 1.83 -12.80 -8.37
N PHE A 70 1.94 -11.65 -9.04
CA PHE A 70 1.87 -11.61 -10.51
C PHE A 70 3.13 -11.08 -11.20
N THR A 71 4.11 -10.56 -10.44
CA THR A 71 5.40 -10.16 -11.01
C THR A 71 6.49 -11.16 -10.63
N SER A 72 7.20 -11.69 -11.63
CA SER A 72 8.27 -12.66 -11.42
C SER A 72 9.37 -12.58 -12.48
N LEU A 73 10.59 -12.94 -12.11
CA LEU A 73 11.72 -13.19 -13.00
C LEU A 73 12.21 -14.63 -12.84
N SER A 74 12.73 -15.25 -13.90
CA SER A 74 13.41 -16.56 -13.78
C SER A 74 14.71 -16.41 -13.00
N PHE A 75 14.95 -17.33 -12.07
CA PHE A 75 16.19 -17.41 -11.33
C PHE A 75 17.29 -17.98 -12.21
N GLU A 76 18.39 -17.24 -12.33
CA GLU A 76 19.59 -17.64 -13.07
C GLU A 76 20.77 -17.69 -12.08
N PRO A 77 21.32 -18.88 -11.75
CA PRO A 77 22.35 -19.04 -10.71
C PRO A 77 23.65 -18.28 -10.99
N ASP A 78 23.97 -18.03 -12.26
CA ASP A 78 25.19 -17.34 -12.68
C ASP A 78 25.07 -15.80 -12.54
N VAL A 79 23.85 -15.28 -12.39
CA VAL A 79 23.56 -13.84 -12.38
C VAL A 79 23.01 -13.38 -11.03
N HIS A 80 22.21 -14.24 -10.37
CA HIS A 80 21.49 -13.89 -9.16
C HIS A 80 22.10 -14.57 -7.93
N ASP A 81 22.25 -13.80 -6.85
CA ASP A 81 22.65 -14.34 -5.55
C ASP A 81 21.56 -15.28 -5.01
N ALA A 82 21.96 -16.46 -4.54
CA ALA A 82 21.05 -17.45 -3.96
C ALA A 82 20.25 -16.92 -2.75
N SER A 83 20.74 -15.87 -2.07
CA SER A 83 20.02 -15.19 -0.98
C SER A 83 18.76 -14.45 -1.43
N LEU A 84 18.58 -14.22 -2.74
CA LEU A 84 17.37 -13.59 -3.30
C LEU A 84 16.22 -14.59 -3.46
N VAL A 85 16.51 -15.89 -3.44
CA VAL A 85 15.50 -16.94 -3.58
C VAL A 85 14.56 -16.88 -2.39
N ASN A 86 13.39 -16.32 -2.62
CA ASN A 86 12.25 -16.48 -1.73
C ASN A 86 11.49 -17.73 -2.18
N TYR A 87 11.32 -18.71 -1.29
CA TYR A 87 10.51 -19.92 -1.55
C TYR A 87 9.01 -19.62 -1.63
N PHE A 88 8.65 -18.42 -2.09
CA PHE A 88 7.29 -17.98 -2.26
C PHE A 88 6.60 -18.88 -3.28
N ARG A 89 5.45 -19.45 -2.91
CA ARG A 89 4.73 -20.51 -3.66
C ARG A 89 5.47 -21.83 -3.88
N GLY A 90 6.62 -22.04 -3.21
CA GLY A 90 7.38 -23.27 -3.34
C GLY A 90 8.06 -23.47 -4.70
N ASP A 91 8.27 -22.38 -5.46
CA ASP A 91 8.94 -22.40 -6.76
C ASP A 91 10.35 -21.76 -6.63
N PRO A 92 11.44 -22.56 -6.59
CA PRO A 92 12.80 -22.03 -6.49
C PRO A 92 13.34 -21.48 -7.83
N GLU A 93 12.66 -21.72 -8.95
CA GLU A 93 13.12 -21.29 -10.28
C GLU A 93 12.71 -19.85 -10.60
N ARG A 94 11.97 -19.20 -9.69
CA ARG A 94 11.44 -17.85 -9.90
C ARG A 94 11.66 -16.97 -8.70
N LEU A 95 11.94 -15.71 -8.98
CA LEU A 95 12.01 -14.64 -8.01
C LEU A 95 10.75 -13.79 -8.13
N TYR A 96 10.03 -13.58 -7.02
CA TYR A 96 8.78 -12.82 -6.99
C TYR A 96 8.92 -11.50 -6.24
N GLY A 97 8.13 -10.50 -6.64
CA GLY A 97 8.03 -9.21 -5.94
C GLY A 97 8.24 -7.97 -6.81
N ALA A 98 8.30 -6.83 -6.13
CA ALA A 98 8.35 -5.51 -6.74
C ALA A 98 9.60 -5.28 -7.62
N ALA A 99 10.74 -5.85 -7.26
CA ALA A 99 12.02 -5.68 -7.97
C ALA A 99 12.02 -6.21 -9.40
N TYR A 100 11.10 -7.11 -9.73
CA TYR A 100 11.12 -7.89 -10.98
C TYR A 100 10.13 -7.37 -12.03
N GLY A 101 9.65 -6.15 -11.88
CA GLY A 101 8.70 -5.52 -12.80
C GLY A 101 8.88 -4.01 -12.90
N SER A 102 8.08 -3.39 -13.76
CA SER A 102 8.24 -1.97 -14.12
C SER A 102 6.97 -1.13 -13.99
N SER A 103 5.89 -1.71 -13.46
CA SER A 103 4.62 -1.01 -13.24
C SER A 103 4.77 0.11 -12.19
N TRP A 104 3.75 0.96 -12.07
CA TRP A 104 3.73 2.00 -11.05
C TRP A 104 3.84 1.42 -9.64
N ALA A 105 3.20 0.28 -9.37
CA ALA A 105 3.23 -0.40 -8.08
C ALA A 105 4.63 -0.96 -7.80
N ASN A 106 5.28 -1.58 -8.80
CA ASN A 106 6.67 -2.03 -8.66
C ASN A 106 7.58 -0.88 -8.25
N ARG A 107 7.47 0.26 -8.94
CA ARG A 107 8.30 1.44 -8.66
C ARG A 107 8.04 2.02 -7.28
N LEU A 108 6.76 2.17 -6.90
CA LEU A 108 6.36 2.67 -5.58
C LEU A 108 6.94 1.78 -4.46
N TRP A 109 6.78 0.47 -4.57
CA TRP A 109 7.30 -0.47 -3.58
C TRP A 109 8.82 -0.58 -3.59
N MET A 110 9.49 -0.30 -4.71
CA MET A 110 10.95 -0.17 -4.76
C MET A 110 11.45 1.09 -4.05
N VAL A 111 10.72 2.21 -4.08
CA VAL A 111 11.03 3.38 -3.25
C VAL A 111 10.85 3.03 -1.77
N TYR A 112 9.76 2.36 -1.41
CA TYR A 112 9.53 1.90 -0.03
C TYR A 112 10.60 0.89 0.43
N ALA A 113 11.06 0.02 -0.47
CA ALA A 113 12.10 -0.96 -0.19
C ALA A 113 13.47 -0.35 0.12
N GLN A 114 13.70 0.94 -0.17
CA GLN A 114 14.89 1.65 0.29
C GLN A 114 14.91 1.78 1.82
N ALA A 115 13.73 1.87 2.46
CA ALA A 115 13.59 1.88 3.91
C ALA A 115 13.61 0.47 4.51
N ASP A 116 13.01 -0.52 3.83
CA ASP A 116 13.05 -1.93 4.22
C ASP A 116 13.12 -2.85 3.00
N ARG A 117 14.32 -3.40 2.76
CA ARG A 117 14.62 -4.21 1.57
C ARG A 117 13.69 -5.40 1.36
N ARG A 118 13.03 -5.91 2.40
CA ARG A 118 12.14 -7.07 2.30
C ARG A 118 10.92 -6.79 1.42
N TRP A 119 10.53 -5.52 1.27
CA TRP A 119 9.45 -5.07 0.39
C TRP A 119 9.82 -5.05 -1.10
N SER A 120 11.09 -5.27 -1.44
CA SER A 120 11.49 -5.43 -2.84
C SER A 120 11.09 -6.81 -3.41
N GLY A 121 10.97 -7.82 -2.55
CA GLY A 121 10.64 -9.21 -2.91
C GLY A 121 9.31 -9.67 -2.32
N ALA A 122 8.96 -10.94 -2.53
CA ALA A 122 7.81 -11.59 -1.93
C ALA A 122 8.20 -12.36 -0.66
N ASP A 123 8.64 -11.64 0.38
CA ASP A 123 8.90 -12.25 1.70
C ASP A 123 7.61 -12.86 2.26
N SER A 124 7.62 -14.16 2.55
CA SER A 124 6.41 -14.88 3.00
C SER A 124 5.82 -14.35 4.31
N SER A 125 6.63 -13.80 5.22
CA SER A 125 6.14 -13.24 6.47
C SER A 125 5.41 -11.92 6.22
N ILE A 126 5.96 -11.09 5.33
CA ILE A 126 5.33 -9.82 4.93
C ILE A 126 4.06 -10.10 4.14
N VAL A 127 4.11 -10.96 3.11
CA VAL A 127 2.91 -11.29 2.32
C VAL A 127 1.79 -11.86 3.21
N SER A 128 2.13 -12.69 4.20
CA SER A 128 1.13 -13.21 5.15
C SER A 128 0.53 -12.11 6.02
N LEU A 129 1.34 -11.16 6.49
CA LEU A 129 0.88 -10.01 7.27
C LEU A 129 0.00 -9.08 6.42
N GLU A 130 0.38 -8.80 5.19
CA GLU A 130 -0.37 -7.91 4.30
C GLU A 130 -1.70 -8.54 3.85
N LEU A 131 -1.75 -9.86 3.66
CA LEU A 131 -3.01 -10.57 3.46
C LEU A 131 -3.94 -10.44 4.68
N LEU A 132 -3.39 -10.51 5.88
CA LEU A 132 -4.15 -10.28 7.11
C LEU A 132 -4.64 -8.83 7.20
N ASN A 133 -3.80 -7.84 6.92
CA ASN A 133 -4.17 -6.42 6.95
C ASN A 133 -5.24 -6.09 5.91
N PHE A 134 -5.12 -6.61 4.70
CA PHE A 134 -6.12 -6.44 3.65
C PHE A 134 -7.51 -6.93 4.09
N ILE A 135 -7.59 -8.14 4.65
CA ILE A 135 -8.85 -8.76 5.07
C ILE A 135 -9.39 -8.14 6.37
N VAL A 136 -8.53 -8.01 7.38
CA VAL A 136 -8.93 -7.63 8.75
C VAL A 136 -8.93 -6.13 8.95
N GLY A 137 -7.88 -5.43 8.54
CA GLY A 137 -7.75 -3.97 8.67
C GLY A 137 -8.65 -3.24 7.68
N GLY A 138 -8.50 -3.57 6.39
CA GLY A 138 -9.31 -3.02 5.31
C GLY A 138 -10.78 -3.44 5.38
N LEU A 139 -11.09 -4.67 4.99
CA LEU A 139 -12.48 -5.09 4.76
C LEU A 139 -13.32 -5.23 6.03
N TRP A 140 -12.74 -5.69 7.15
CA TRP A 140 -13.50 -5.91 8.38
C TRP A 140 -13.56 -4.67 9.27
N HIS A 141 -12.44 -4.25 9.88
CA HIS A 141 -12.46 -3.22 10.93
C HIS A 141 -12.99 -1.89 10.42
N CYS A 142 -12.51 -1.41 9.27
CA CYS A 142 -12.91 -0.11 8.78
C CYS A 142 -14.38 -0.07 8.34
N THR A 143 -14.88 -1.11 7.65
CA THR A 143 -16.30 -1.15 7.24
C THR A 143 -17.24 -1.23 8.44
N PHE A 144 -16.91 -2.01 9.47
CA PHE A 144 -17.71 -2.06 10.70
C PHE A 144 -17.66 -0.75 11.50
N ALA A 145 -16.48 -0.11 11.61
CA ALA A 145 -16.33 1.17 12.29
C ALA A 145 -17.14 2.30 11.62
N MET A 146 -17.27 2.25 10.29
CA MET A 146 -18.05 3.22 9.52
C MET A 146 -19.55 2.94 9.53
N ALA A 147 -20.02 1.72 9.84
CA ALA A 147 -21.42 1.33 9.73
C ALA A 147 -22.31 1.69 10.94
N SER A 148 -21.83 2.53 11.88
CA SER A 148 -22.58 2.86 13.10
C SER A 148 -23.87 3.66 12.79
N PRO A 149 -25.07 3.11 13.07
CA PRO A 149 -26.33 3.77 12.79
C PRO A 149 -26.54 4.94 13.76
N GLY A 150 -26.49 6.17 13.24
CA GLY A 150 -26.75 7.40 14.00
C GLY A 150 -25.82 8.57 13.71
N VAL A 151 -24.73 8.37 12.96
CA VAL A 151 -23.76 9.43 12.62
C VAL A 151 -23.82 9.82 11.13
N ILE A 152 -24.23 8.89 10.28
CA ILE A 152 -24.37 9.06 8.84
C ILE A 152 -25.71 9.75 8.53
N GLN A 153 -25.69 10.74 7.62
CA GLN A 153 -26.87 11.49 7.17
C GLN A 153 -27.89 10.63 6.42
#